data_AF-A0A819FGG9-F1
#
_entry.id   AF-A0A819FGG9-F1
#
_cell.length_a   1.000
_cell.length_b   1.000
_cell.length_c   1.000
_cell.angle_alpha   90.00
_cell.angle_beta   90.00
_cell.angle_gamma   90.00
#
_symmetry.space_group_name_H-M   'P 1'
#
loop_
_entity.id
_entity.type
_entity.pdbx_description
1 polymer ?
#
loop_
_entity_poly.entity_id
_entity_poly.type
_entity_poly.pdbx_seq_one_letter_code
_entity_poly.pdbx_strand_id
1 'polypeptide(L)' 'MNLRELLIPGVYDYDVEQLAAVQQRAIKISISGHDADVQAQSGTKKMKTVAIPRLQQLDVKVVDYQVLILTPTQKSVQE' A
#
# COMPACT_ATOMS: atom_id res chain seq x y z
N MET A 1 -4.57 -1.53 -12.20
CA MET A 1 -4.83 -2.08 -10.85
C MET A 1 -6.27 -1.82 -10.36
N ASN A 2 -7.25 -1.53 -11.24
CA ASN A 2 -8.66 -1.22 -10.89
C ASN A 2 -8.85 -0.46 -9.57
N LEU A 3 -8.12 0.66 -9.44
CA LEU A 3 -8.13 1.49 -8.23
C LEU A 3 -9.35 2.41 -8.25
N ARG A 4 -9.81 2.84 -7.07
CA ARG A 4 -10.82 3.90 -6.97
C ARG A 4 -10.28 5.17 -7.60
N GLU A 5 -11.13 5.89 -8.33
CA GLU A 5 -10.74 7.11 -9.05
C GLU A 5 -10.03 8.14 -8.15
N LEU A 6 -10.52 8.28 -6.92
CA LEU A 6 -9.94 9.18 -5.91
C LEU A 6 -8.49 8.83 -5.52
N LEU A 7 -8.04 7.59 -5.71
CA LEU A 7 -6.68 7.16 -5.39
C LEU A 7 -5.72 7.28 -6.58
N ILE A 8 -6.24 7.38 -7.81
CA ILE A 8 -5.42 7.39 -9.03
C ILE A 8 -4.41 8.55 -9.04
N PRO A 9 -4.79 9.81 -8.73
CA PRO A 9 -3.83 10.93 -8.74
C PRO A 9 -2.68 10.70 -7.76
N GLY A 10 -2.99 10.34 -6.51
CA GLY A 10 -1.96 10.10 -5.49
C GLY A 10 -1.07 8.90 -5.80
N VAL A 11 -1.59 7.86 -6.44
CA VAL A 11 -0.77 6.72 -6.89
C VAL A 11 0.18 7.11 -8.02
N TYR A 12 -0.27 7.97 -8.94
CA TYR A 12 0.54 8.45 -10.04
C TYR A 12 1.67 9.38 -9.55
N ASP A 13 1.35 10.35 -8.69
CA ASP A 13 2.31 11.32 -8.14
C ASP A 13 3.41 10.66 -7.30
N TYR A 14 3.16 9.46 -6.78
CA TYR A 14 4.11 8.71 -5.96
C TYR A 14 4.94 7.68 -6.75
N ASP A 15 5.03 7.76 -8.07
CA ASP A 15 5.85 6.88 -8.92
C ASP A 15 5.58 5.39 -8.66
N VAL A 16 4.31 5.01 -8.53
CA VAL A 16 3.95 3.61 -8.26
C VAL A 16 4.29 2.69 -9.44
N GLU A 17 4.34 3.24 -10.65
CA GLU A 17 4.81 2.51 -11.84
C GLU A 17 6.28 2.09 -11.73
N GLN A 18 7.08 2.83 -10.95
CA GLN A 18 8.49 2.51 -10.70
C GLN A 18 8.69 1.47 -9.58
N LEU A 19 7.62 0.90 -9.01
CA LEU A 19 7.74 -0.19 -8.04
C LEU A 19 8.26 -1.47 -8.71
N ALA A 20 9.04 -2.24 -7.95
CA ALA A 20 9.52 -3.54 -8.41
C ALA A 20 8.36 -4.50 -8.69
N ALA A 21 8.55 -5.45 -9.60
CA ALA A 21 7.52 -6.40 -10.01
C ALA A 21 6.91 -7.17 -8.81
N VAL A 22 7.72 -7.53 -7.82
CA VAL A 22 7.25 -8.20 -6.59
C VAL A 22 6.28 -7.33 -5.78
N GLN A 23 6.52 -6.02 -5.72
CA GLN A 23 5.67 -5.07 -5.02
C GLN A 23 4.36 -4.84 -5.77
N GLN A 24 4.42 -4.67 -7.08
CA GLN A 24 3.22 -4.54 -7.90
C GLN A 24 2.32 -5.78 -7.82
N ARG A 25 2.94 -6.98 -7.80
CA ARG A 25 2.21 -8.24 -7.59
C ARG A 25 1.53 -8.27 -6.24
N ALA A 26 2.25 -7.91 -5.17
CA ALA A 26 1.70 -7.85 -3.84
C ALA A 26 0.50 -6.90 -3.73
N ILE A 27 0.61 -5.69 -4.31
CA ILE A 27 -0.51 -4.73 -4.34
C ILE A 27 -1.76 -5.35 -4.99
N LYS A 28 -1.60 -6.04 -6.13
CA LYS A 28 -2.73 -6.68 -6.84
C LYS A 28 -3.39 -7.79 -6.01
N ILE A 29 -2.58 -8.64 -5.37
CA ILE A 29 -3.07 -9.72 -4.50
C ILE A 29 -3.82 -9.13 -3.30
N SER A 30 -3.20 -8.16 -2.62
CA SER A 30 -3.78 -7.51 -1.44
C SER A 30 -5.07 -6.77 -1.75
N ILE A 31 -5.15 -6.04 -2.87
CA ILE A 31 -6.41 -5.38 -3.32
C ILE A 31 -7.53 -6.39 -3.50
N SER A 32 -7.19 -7.60 -3.95
CA SER A 32 -8.15 -8.69 -4.15
C SER A 32 -8.58 -9.37 -2.84
N GLY A 33 -8.21 -8.83 -1.68
CA GLY A 33 -8.62 -9.32 -0.36
C GLY A 33 -7.83 -10.52 0.15
N HIS A 34 -6.69 -10.85 -0.47
CA HIS A 34 -5.85 -11.97 -0.08
C HIS A 34 -4.63 -11.48 0.71
N ASP A 35 -4.13 -12.32 1.61
CA ASP A 35 -2.87 -12.06 2.29
C ASP A 35 -1.69 -12.22 1.32
N ALA A 36 -0.66 -11.40 1.52
CA ALA A 36 0.54 -11.41 0.69
C ALA A 36 1.79 -11.31 1.56
N ASP A 37 2.75 -12.21 1.34
CA ASP A 37 4.10 -12.10 1.86
C ASP A 37 5.01 -11.47 0.79
N VAL A 38 5.80 -10.47 1.21
CA VAL A 38 6.59 -9.64 0.31
C VAL A 38 7.98 -9.45 0.87
N GLN A 39 8.95 -10.14 0.26
CA GLN A 39 10.34 -9.91 0.56
C GLN A 39 10.93 -8.87 -0.39
N ALA A 40 11.36 -7.74 0.17
CA ALA A 40 12.06 -6.69 -0.55
C ALA A 40 13.24 -6.17 0.28
N GLN A 41 14.27 -5.64 -0.39
CA GLN A 41 15.50 -5.16 0.28
C GLN A 41 15.26 -3.89 1.12
N SER A 42 16.17 -3.59 2.05
CA SER A 42 16.09 -2.38 2.88
C SER A 42 16.11 -1.11 2.00
N GLY A 43 15.36 -0.07 2.38
CA GLY A 43 15.24 1.17 1.60
C GLY A 43 14.33 1.11 0.36
N THR A 44 13.69 -0.04 0.08
CA THR A 44 12.66 -0.10 -0.96
C THR A 44 11.37 0.58 -0.49
N LYS A 45 10.59 1.11 -1.45
CA LYS A 45 9.25 1.76 -1.31
C LYS A 45 8.17 0.80 -0.71
N LYS A 46 8.49 0.05 0.35
CA LYS A 46 7.64 -0.96 1.01
C LYS A 46 6.38 -0.34 1.57
N MET A 47 6.48 0.87 2.13
CA MET A 47 5.32 1.58 2.65
C MET A 47 4.22 1.73 1.60
N LYS A 48 4.58 2.08 0.35
CA LYS A 48 3.62 2.17 -0.76
C LYS A 48 2.96 0.83 -1.08
N THR A 49 3.73 -0.25 -0.99
CA THR A 49 3.23 -1.62 -1.22
C THR A 49 2.17 -2.03 -0.19
N VAL A 50 2.27 -1.53 1.04
CA VAL A 50 1.31 -1.79 2.13
C VAL A 50 0.16 -0.77 2.12
N ALA A 51 0.44 0.51 1.90
CA ALA A 51 -0.54 1.58 2.01
C ALA A 51 -1.60 1.55 0.90
N ILE A 52 -1.20 1.39 -0.37
CA ILE A 52 -2.11 1.41 -1.52
C ILE A 52 -3.27 0.42 -1.40
N PRO A 53 -3.04 -0.89 -1.14
CA PRO A 53 -4.14 -1.85 -1.03
C PRO A 53 -5.06 -1.54 0.16
N ARG A 54 -4.53 -1.01 1.27
CA ARG A 54 -5.34 -0.64 2.44
C ARG A 54 -6.17 0.60 2.18
N LEU A 55 -5.58 1.63 1.57
CA LEU A 55 -6.31 2.79 1.10
C LEU A 55 -7.38 2.41 0.09
N GLN A 56 -7.18 1.40 -0.77
CA GLN A 56 -8.21 0.90 -1.69
C GLN A 56 -9.39 0.24 -0.95
N GLN A 57 -9.13 -0.43 0.18
CA GLN A 57 -10.13 -1.19 0.95
C GLN A 57 -10.90 -0.36 1.98
N LEU A 58 -10.36 0.78 2.40
CA LEU A 58 -10.99 1.64 3.41
C LEU A 58 -12.40 2.10 3.00
N ASP A 59 -13.36 1.98 3.93
CA ASP A 59 -14.64 2.67 3.82
C ASP A 59 -14.55 4.06 4.45
N VAL A 60 -14.60 5.09 3.60
CA VAL A 60 -14.48 6.50 4.00
C VAL A 60 -15.73 7.03 4.72
N LYS A 61 -16.83 6.28 4.73
CA LYS A 61 -18.06 6.63 5.45
C LYS A 61 -18.01 6.22 6.92
N VAL A 62 -17.11 5.30 7.28
CA VAL A 62 -16.98 4.77 8.63
C VAL A 62 -15.85 5.50 9.35
N VAL A 63 -16.20 6.21 10.43
CA VAL A 63 -15.23 6.92 11.28
C VAL A 63 -14.80 5.99 12.42
N ASP A 64 -13.98 5.01 12.08
CA ASP A 64 -13.40 4.04 13.02
C ASP A 64 -12.03 3.53 12.51
N TYR A 65 -11.25 2.88 13.38
CA TYR A 65 -9.97 2.29 13.04
C TYR A 65 -10.15 1.03 12.18
N GLN A 66 -9.81 1.13 10.90
CA GLN A 66 -9.99 0.04 9.93
C GLN A 66 -8.66 -0.63 9.50
N VAL A 67 -7.52 0.01 9.76
CA VAL A 67 -6.20 -0.45 9.28
C VAL A 67 -5.17 -0.25 10.39
N LEU A 68 -4.37 -1.28 10.65
CA LEU A 68 -3.21 -1.24 11.53
C LEU A 68 -1.95 -1.54 10.72
N ILE A 69 -0.95 -0.65 10.78
CA ILE A 69 0.37 -0.85 10.19
C ILE A 69 1.38 -0.91 11.32
N LEU A 70 2.08 -2.04 11.44
CA LEU A 70 3.14 -2.22 12.41
C LEU A 70 4.49 -2.00 11.73
N THR A 71 5.34 -1.19 12.34
CA THR A 71 6.69 -0.91 11.86
C THR A 71 7.72 -1.28 12.92
N PRO A 72 8.95 -1.67 12.52
CA PRO A 72 9.97 -2.12 13.46
C PRO A 72 10.65 -0.96 14.21
N THR A 73 10.56 0.27 13.70
CA THR A 73 11.23 1.44 14.30
C THR A 73 10.35 2.68 14.21
N GLN A 74 10.53 3.62 15.15
CA GLN A 74 9.83 4.91 15.14
C GLN A 74 10.12 5.73 13.89
N LYS A 75 11.36 5.70 13.39
CA LYS A 75 11.75 6.42 12.17
C LYS A 75 10.89 6.01 10.97
N SER A 76 10.59 4.71 10.85
CA SER A 76 9.74 4.17 9.78
C SER A 76 8.26 4.56 9.88
N VAL A 77 7.82 5.16 10.99
CA VAL A 77 6.45 5.71 11.12
C VAL A 77 6.35 7.09 10.44
N GLN A 78 7.46 7.82 10.38
CA GLN A 78 7.51 9.18 9.84
C GLN A 78 7.80 9.24 8.33
N GLU A 79 8.28 8.13 7.76
CA GLU A 79 8.64 7.95 6.34
C GLU A 79 7.51 7.32 5.52
#